data_AF-A0A067PA96-F1
#
_entry.id   AF-A0A067PA96-F1
#
_cell.length_a   1.000
_cell.length_b   1.000
_cell.length_c   1.000
_cell.angle_alpha   90.00
_cell.angle_beta   90.00
_cell.angle_gamma   90.00
#
_symmetry.space_group_name_H-M   'P 1'
#
loop_
_entity.id
_entity.type
_entity.pdbx_description
1 polymer ?
#
loop_
_entity_poly.entity_id
_entity_poly.type
_entity_poly.pdbx_seq_one_letter_code
_entity_poly.pdbx_strand_id
1 'polypeptide(L)'
;MHYEYVKVERPFNMKPRQDIKQNLASLPMFCWCCNEGKSRADLKVCSRCKTARYCTTECQKRDWPKHKEACLATPLQWDRGCVKKMAERFLANDAFMSDLSFFAAITLKLHEDPTNATRYGVQLICSAIPVEPSPGSSTARTPSQVMFHLKSIKRMPIDECRDRETPLMGQIEQVHKDMTMAGANGDPVVMFDLRCFEEDGEGARMAQWLRITRRWTETVKKGPPTLLLDPILGSMDTILTPEFIHESINAKIRRDKDNKLKLRARKA
;
A
#
# COMPACT_ATOMS: atom_id res chain seq x y z
N MET A 1 0.39 -18.64 31.71
CA MET A 1 0.92 -17.41 31.09
C MET A 1 -0.26 -16.48 30.87
N HIS A 2 -0.36 -15.39 31.65
CA HIS A 2 -1.37 -14.37 31.45
C HIS A 2 -0.86 -13.40 30.37
N TYR A 3 -1.48 -13.40 29.20
CA TYR A 3 -1.24 -12.36 28.20
C TYR A 3 -2.10 -11.15 28.57
N GLU A 4 -1.49 -9.97 28.73
CA GLU A 4 -2.24 -8.71 28.81
C GLU A 4 -2.69 -8.32 27.39
N TYR A 5 -3.98 -8.49 27.12
CA TYR A 5 -4.55 -8.12 25.82
C TYR A 5 -4.60 -6.60 25.66
N VAL A 6 -3.98 -6.08 24.60
CA VAL A 6 -4.08 -4.66 24.23
C VAL A 6 -5.34 -4.45 23.40
N LYS A 7 -6.39 -3.88 24.00
CA LYS A 7 -7.57 -3.40 23.27
C LYS A 7 -7.16 -2.25 22.35
N VAL A 8 -7.26 -2.46 21.05
CA VAL A 8 -7.09 -1.38 20.06
C VAL A 8 -8.47 -0.90 19.65
N GLU A 9 -8.94 0.20 20.23
CA GLU A 9 -10.12 0.89 19.73
C GLU A 9 -9.81 1.40 18.31
N ARG A 10 -10.41 0.76 17.32
CA ARG A 10 -10.41 1.22 15.92
C ARG A 10 -11.79 1.75 15.62
N PRO A 11 -12.13 3.01 15.95
CA PRO A 11 -13.34 3.59 15.41
C PRO A 11 -13.25 3.42 13.88
N PHE A 12 -14.32 2.87 13.29
CA PHE A 12 -14.46 2.65 11.86
C PHE A 12 -14.60 4.01 11.16
N ASN A 13 -13.55 4.84 11.23
CA ASN A 13 -13.54 6.16 10.64
C ASN A 13 -12.95 6.05 9.23
N MET A 14 -13.76 5.47 8.33
CA MET A 14 -13.47 5.55 6.90
C MET A 14 -13.55 7.04 6.52
N LYS A 15 -12.40 7.70 6.36
CA LYS A 15 -12.38 9.08 5.85
C LYS A 15 -13.20 9.16 4.54
N PRO A 16 -14.26 9.99 4.48
CA PRO A 16 -15.17 10.02 3.33
C PRO A 16 -14.48 10.41 2.03
N ARG A 17 -15.17 10.20 0.91
CA ARG A 17 -14.76 10.54 -0.48
C ARG A 17 -14.09 11.92 -0.63
N GLN A 18 -14.47 12.90 0.20
CA GLN A 18 -13.98 14.28 0.14
C GLN A 18 -12.47 14.37 0.41
N ASP A 19 -11.92 13.47 1.22
CA ASP A 19 -10.52 13.55 1.67
C ASP A 19 -9.57 12.76 0.76
N ILE A 20 -10.06 11.83 -0.06
CA ILE A 20 -9.21 10.94 -0.88
C ILE A 20 -8.25 11.73 -1.76
N LYS A 21 -8.71 12.82 -2.39
CA LYS A 21 -7.86 13.66 -3.26
C LYS A 21 -6.76 14.36 -2.46
N GLN A 22 -7.10 14.88 -1.28
CA GLN A 22 -6.15 15.56 -0.40
C GLN A 22 -5.14 14.57 0.17
N ASN A 23 -5.60 13.41 0.66
CA ASN A 23 -4.73 12.35 1.15
C ASN A 23 -3.78 11.84 0.06
N LEU A 24 -4.28 11.62 -1.18
CA LEU A 24 -3.45 11.26 -2.33
C LEU A 24 -2.37 12.31 -2.59
N ALA A 25 -2.73 13.59 -2.55
CA ALA A 25 -1.80 14.69 -2.76
C ALA A 25 -0.74 14.77 -1.66
N SER A 26 -1.12 14.51 -0.41
CA SER A 26 -0.25 14.54 0.76
C SER A 26 0.53 13.23 0.99
N LEU A 27 0.35 12.20 0.17
CA LEU A 27 1.07 10.94 0.34
C LEU A 27 2.59 11.21 0.37
N PRO A 28 3.31 10.70 1.39
CA PRO A 28 4.75 10.84 1.45
C PRO A 28 5.36 10.04 0.30
N MET A 29 6.10 10.75 -0.55
CA MET A 29 6.82 10.23 -1.69
C MET A 29 8.25 10.77 -1.66
N PHE A 30 9.13 10.17 -2.46
CA PHE A 30 10.54 10.52 -2.45
C PHE A 30 11.04 10.88 -3.84
N CYS A 31 11.97 11.83 -3.90
CA CYS A 31 12.69 12.10 -5.11
C CYS A 31 13.67 10.97 -5.41
N TRP A 32 13.64 10.45 -6.63
CA TRP A 32 14.52 9.36 -7.05
C TRP A 32 15.98 9.79 -7.22
N CYS A 33 16.24 11.09 -7.27
CA CYS A 33 17.57 11.63 -7.45
C CYS A 33 18.26 12.01 -6.14
N CYS A 34 17.56 12.68 -5.23
CA CYS A 34 18.13 13.22 -3.99
C CYS A 34 17.53 12.64 -2.71
N ASN A 35 16.57 11.71 -2.82
CA ASN A 35 15.93 11.01 -1.70
C ASN A 35 15.14 11.91 -0.74
N GLU A 36 14.98 13.20 -1.07
CA GLU A 36 14.20 14.13 -0.25
C GLU A 36 12.72 13.72 -0.23
N GLY A 37 12.16 13.61 0.98
CA GLY A 37 10.75 13.30 1.20
C GLY A 37 9.88 14.52 0.97
N LYS A 38 8.92 14.39 0.06
CA LYS A 38 7.94 15.44 -0.27
C LYS A 38 6.54 14.86 -0.37
N SER A 39 5.54 15.73 -0.39
CA SER A 39 4.19 15.27 -0.75
C SER A 39 4.17 14.82 -2.21
N ARG A 40 3.27 13.90 -2.56
CA ARG A 40 3.06 13.44 -3.94
C ARG A 40 2.80 14.62 -4.89
N ALA A 41 2.13 15.67 -4.41
CA ALA A 41 1.82 16.87 -5.17
C ALA A 41 3.04 17.73 -5.49
N ASP A 42 4.07 17.71 -4.63
CA ASP A 42 5.28 18.53 -4.79
C ASP A 42 6.34 17.90 -5.70
N LEU A 43 6.10 16.68 -6.20
CA LEU A 43 7.04 15.96 -7.06
C LEU A 43 6.55 15.92 -8.51
N LYS A 44 7.46 16.29 -9.42
CA LYS A 44 7.28 16.16 -10.86
C LYS A 44 7.43 14.69 -11.27
N VAL A 45 6.56 14.21 -12.14
CA VAL A 45 6.60 12.83 -12.64
C VAL A 45 7.32 12.77 -14.00
N CYS A 46 8.12 11.73 -14.23
CA CYS A 46 8.71 11.45 -15.53
C CYS A 46 7.61 11.35 -16.59
N SER A 47 7.71 12.17 -17.63
CA SER A 47 6.69 12.26 -18.68
C SER A 47 6.52 10.98 -19.49
N ARG A 48 7.56 10.14 -19.56
CA ARG A 48 7.58 8.89 -20.32
C ARG A 48 7.02 7.71 -19.52
N CYS A 49 7.70 7.31 -18.44
CA CYS A 49 7.29 6.12 -17.68
C CYS A 49 6.16 6.36 -16.67
N LYS A 50 5.88 7.62 -16.29
CA LYS A 50 4.87 7.99 -15.28
C LYS A 50 5.10 7.42 -13.87
N THR A 51 6.24 6.77 -13.63
CA THR A 51 6.60 6.16 -12.35
C THR A 51 7.61 7.00 -11.56
N ALA A 52 8.69 7.45 -12.22
CA ALA A 52 9.76 8.19 -11.55
C ALA A 52 9.33 9.59 -11.12
N ARG A 53 9.73 10.01 -9.91
CA ARG A 53 9.34 11.29 -9.29
C ARG A 53 10.56 12.11 -8.88
N TYR A 54 10.50 13.41 -9.12
CA TYR A 54 11.62 14.33 -8.92
C TYR A 54 11.16 15.66 -8.31
N CYS A 55 11.93 16.21 -7.37
CA CYS A 55 11.66 17.56 -6.83
C CYS A 55 11.75 18.62 -7.92
N THR A 56 12.75 18.49 -8.80
CA THR A 56 13.03 19.48 -9.83
C THR A 56 13.43 18.84 -11.16
N THR A 57 13.47 19.65 -12.21
CA THR A 57 13.90 19.19 -13.54
C THR A 57 15.39 18.82 -13.53
N GLU A 58 16.19 19.47 -12.69
CA GLU A 58 17.62 19.20 -12.49
C GLU A 58 17.82 17.83 -11.87
N CYS A 59 17.00 17.47 -10.87
CA CYS A 59 16.98 16.12 -10.29
C CYS A 59 16.67 15.06 -11.37
N GLN A 60 15.69 15.32 -12.24
CA GLN A 60 15.38 14.40 -13.33
C GLN A 60 16.55 14.25 -14.31
N LYS A 61 17.20 15.36 -14.71
CA LYS A 61 18.36 15.33 -15.62
C LYS A 61 19.55 14.59 -15.03
N ARG A 62 19.84 14.81 -13.73
CA ARG A 62 20.94 14.16 -13.03
C ARG A 62 20.72 12.67 -12.85
N ASP A 63 19.47 12.25 -12.65
CA ASP A 63 19.12 10.83 -12.55
C ASP A 63 19.04 10.11 -13.91
N TRP A 64 18.86 10.86 -15.02
CA TRP A 64 18.65 10.31 -16.35
C TRP A 64 19.64 9.22 -16.78
N PRO A 65 20.97 9.33 -16.58
CA PRO A 65 21.90 8.26 -16.97
C PRO A 65 21.60 6.91 -16.30
N LYS A 66 21.08 6.92 -15.06
CA LYS A 66 20.69 5.72 -14.31
C LYS A 66 19.26 5.29 -14.63
N HIS A 67 18.36 6.25 -14.78
CA HIS A 67 16.94 6.01 -15.05
C HIS A 67 16.66 5.54 -16.48
N LYS A 68 17.44 5.96 -17.47
CA LYS A 68 17.13 5.82 -18.90
C LYS A 68 16.81 4.39 -19.29
N GLU A 69 17.63 3.42 -18.92
CA GLU A 69 17.44 2.01 -19.28
C GLU A 69 16.12 1.46 -18.71
N ALA A 70 15.91 1.63 -17.40
CA ALA A 70 14.69 1.23 -16.71
C ALA A 70 13.44 1.93 -17.27
N CYS A 71 13.58 3.23 -17.57
CA CYS A 71 12.54 4.00 -18.22
C CYS A 71 12.20 3.30 -19.53
N LEU A 72 13.18 3.11 -20.41
CA LEU A 72 13.00 2.59 -21.76
C LEU A 72 12.33 1.21 -21.79
N ALA A 73 12.69 0.32 -20.86
CA ALA A 73 12.12 -1.01 -20.69
C ALA A 73 10.67 -1.01 -20.16
N THR A 74 10.21 0.09 -19.55
CA THR A 74 8.84 0.19 -19.03
C THR A 74 7.82 0.22 -20.18
N PRO A 75 6.85 -0.72 -20.24
CA PRO A 75 5.79 -0.66 -21.24
C PRO A 75 4.98 0.63 -21.09
N LEU A 76 4.79 1.39 -22.19
CA LEU A 76 3.98 2.63 -22.19
C LEU A 76 2.50 2.43 -21.83
N GLN A 77 2.09 1.18 -21.60
CA GLN A 77 0.72 0.79 -21.23
C GLN A 77 0.50 0.69 -19.71
N TRP A 78 1.56 0.77 -18.89
CA TRP A 78 1.50 0.64 -17.41
C TRP A 78 0.71 1.72 -16.65
N ASP A 79 -0.05 2.57 -17.36
CA ASP A 79 -0.87 3.65 -16.78
C ASP A 79 -2.35 3.59 -17.25
N ARG A 80 -2.76 2.54 -17.96
CA ARG A 80 -4.15 2.42 -18.48
C ARG A 80 -5.05 1.50 -17.67
N GLY A 81 -4.51 0.85 -16.63
CA GLY A 81 -5.24 -0.09 -15.78
C GLY A 81 -6.15 0.55 -14.73
N CYS A 82 -7.33 -0.05 -14.50
CA CYS A 82 -8.24 0.39 -13.44
C CYS A 82 -7.72 0.02 -12.04
N VAL A 83 -6.92 -1.06 -11.92
CA VAL A 83 -6.38 -1.56 -10.66
C VAL A 83 -5.34 -0.61 -10.10
N LYS A 84 -4.46 -0.03 -10.92
CA LYS A 84 -3.51 1.00 -10.48
C LYS A 84 -4.20 2.18 -9.79
N LYS A 85 -5.26 2.72 -10.42
CA LYS A 85 -6.04 3.84 -9.87
C LYS A 85 -6.72 3.47 -8.55
N MET A 86 -7.19 2.22 -8.43
CA MET A 86 -7.73 1.71 -7.17
C MET A 86 -6.63 1.52 -6.12
N ALA A 87 -5.47 0.98 -6.47
CA ALA A 87 -4.32 0.82 -5.57
C ALA A 87 -3.85 2.16 -4.98
N GLU A 88 -3.78 3.22 -5.80
CA GLU A 88 -3.47 4.57 -5.30
C GLU A 88 -4.47 5.04 -4.23
N ARG A 89 -5.77 4.81 -4.45
CA ARG A 89 -6.84 5.18 -3.49
C ARG A 89 -6.81 4.32 -2.23
N PHE A 90 -6.48 3.04 -2.38
CA PHE A 90 -6.25 2.13 -1.27
C PHE A 90 -5.11 2.65 -0.38
N LEU A 91 -4.00 3.09 -0.98
CA LEU A 91 -2.87 3.68 -0.25
C LEU A 91 -3.16 5.05 0.37
N ALA A 92 -4.17 5.78 -0.12
CA ALA A 92 -4.59 7.07 0.43
C ALA A 92 -5.62 6.96 1.58
N ASN A 93 -5.93 5.73 2.01
CA ASN A 93 -6.91 5.49 3.06
C ASN A 93 -6.23 5.12 4.37
N ASP A 94 -6.36 5.97 5.38
CA ASP A 94 -5.69 5.81 6.68
C ASP A 94 -6.01 4.49 7.39
N ALA A 95 -7.22 3.96 7.22
CA ALA A 95 -7.60 2.68 7.84
C ALA A 95 -6.83 1.52 7.20
N PHE A 96 -6.71 1.50 5.87
CA PHE A 96 -5.88 0.52 5.16
C PHE A 96 -4.39 0.72 5.44
N MET A 97 -3.92 1.96 5.53
CA MET A 97 -2.51 2.22 5.87
C MET A 97 -2.17 1.80 7.31
N SER A 98 -3.13 1.91 8.23
CA SER A 98 -3.00 1.37 9.59
C SER A 98 -2.97 -0.15 9.60
N ASP A 99 -3.84 -0.81 8.82
CA ASP A 99 -3.83 -2.27 8.64
C ASP A 99 -2.48 -2.76 8.08
N LEU A 100 -1.95 -2.08 7.05
CA LEU A 100 -0.65 -2.38 6.45
C LEU A 100 0.51 -2.16 7.42
N SER A 101 0.49 -1.06 8.18
CA SER A 101 1.52 -0.78 9.19
C SER A 101 1.56 -1.85 10.27
N PHE A 102 0.38 -2.31 10.68
CA PHE A 102 0.24 -3.36 11.67
C PHE A 102 0.70 -4.72 11.13
N PHE A 103 0.30 -5.06 9.90
CA PHE A 103 0.79 -6.24 9.20
C PHE A 103 2.32 -6.26 9.12
N ALA A 104 2.94 -5.15 8.74
CA ALA A 104 4.40 -5.03 8.65
C ALA A 104 5.08 -5.20 10.01
N ALA A 105 4.56 -4.55 11.06
CA ALA A 105 5.10 -4.66 12.42
C ALA A 105 5.16 -6.11 12.93
N ILE A 106 4.12 -6.91 12.64
CA ILE A 106 4.08 -8.34 12.98
C ILE A 106 5.02 -9.14 12.08
N THR A 107 4.79 -9.11 10.76
CA THR A 107 5.39 -10.07 9.83
C THR A 107 6.88 -9.86 9.62
N LEU A 108 7.35 -8.60 9.70
CA LEU A 108 8.77 -8.28 9.65
C LEU A 108 9.43 -8.34 11.04
N LYS A 109 8.69 -8.65 12.12
CA LYS A 109 9.22 -8.74 13.49
C LYS A 109 9.97 -7.48 13.93
N LEU A 110 9.41 -6.31 13.63
CA LEU A 110 10.07 -5.02 13.87
C LEU A 110 10.20 -4.67 15.36
N HIS A 111 9.43 -5.34 16.22
CA HIS A 111 9.53 -5.22 17.67
C HIS A 111 10.69 -6.04 18.27
N GLU A 112 11.14 -7.08 17.57
CA GLU A 112 12.33 -7.87 17.92
C GLU A 112 13.59 -7.19 17.37
N ASP A 113 13.58 -6.86 16.08
CA ASP A 113 14.70 -6.24 15.37
C ASP A 113 14.18 -5.24 14.32
N PRO A 114 14.24 -3.92 14.59
CA PRO A 114 13.82 -2.89 13.64
C PRO A 114 14.60 -2.92 12.33
N THR A 115 15.85 -3.42 12.34
CA THR A 115 16.69 -3.52 11.13
C THR A 115 16.17 -4.57 10.15
N ASN A 116 15.21 -5.44 10.55
CA ASN A 116 14.50 -6.27 9.59
C ASN A 116 13.87 -5.46 8.45
N ALA A 117 13.50 -4.21 8.71
CA ALA A 117 13.03 -3.32 7.68
C ALA A 117 14.07 -3.13 6.55
N THR A 118 15.38 -3.19 6.79
CA THR A 118 16.41 -3.05 5.75
C THR A 118 16.64 -4.32 4.92
N ARG A 119 16.08 -5.46 5.35
CA ARG A 119 16.24 -6.76 4.70
C ARG A 119 14.95 -7.27 4.06
N TYR A 120 13.81 -6.85 4.60
CA TYR A 120 12.49 -7.34 4.24
C TYR A 120 11.52 -6.19 3.95
N GLY A 121 10.65 -6.40 2.95
CA GLY A 121 9.51 -5.56 2.65
C GLY A 121 8.21 -6.37 2.68
N VAL A 122 7.12 -5.72 2.28
CA VAL A 122 5.79 -6.35 2.13
C VAL A 122 5.36 -6.28 0.68
N GLN A 123 5.01 -7.41 0.07
CA GLN A 123 4.44 -7.47 -1.27
C GLN A 123 2.91 -7.52 -1.19
N LEU A 124 2.26 -6.74 -2.04
CA LEU A 124 0.81 -6.70 -2.24
C LEU A 124 0.52 -7.11 -3.69
N ILE A 125 -0.21 -8.20 -3.89
CA ILE A 125 -0.73 -8.58 -5.21
C ILE A 125 -2.17 -8.06 -5.29
N CYS A 126 -2.39 -7.12 -6.20
CA CYS A 126 -3.64 -6.41 -6.37
C CYS A 126 -4.27 -6.78 -7.71
N SER A 127 -5.58 -7.01 -7.74
CA SER A 127 -6.32 -7.27 -8.97
C SER A 127 -7.71 -6.63 -8.93
N ALA A 128 -8.41 -6.67 -10.06
CA ALA A 128 -9.84 -6.38 -10.14
C ALA A 128 -10.62 -7.70 -10.20
N ILE A 129 -11.70 -7.81 -9.43
CA ILE A 129 -12.65 -8.93 -9.52
C ILE A 129 -14.05 -8.41 -9.85
N PRO A 130 -14.89 -9.18 -10.58
CA PRO A 130 -16.27 -8.82 -10.84
C PRO A 130 -17.05 -8.57 -9.54
N VAL A 131 -17.94 -7.59 -9.56
CA VAL A 131 -18.95 -7.40 -8.52
C VAL A 131 -20.14 -8.29 -8.87
N GLU A 132 -20.44 -9.27 -8.02
CA GLU A 132 -21.63 -10.09 -8.22
C GLU A 132 -22.90 -9.22 -8.19
N PRO A 133 -23.84 -9.42 -9.14
CA PRO A 133 -25.10 -8.71 -9.13
C PRO A 133 -25.89 -9.07 -7.87
N SER A 134 -26.53 -8.08 -7.26
CA SER A 134 -27.41 -8.36 -6.12
C SER A 134 -28.60 -9.20 -6.60
N PRO A 135 -28.99 -10.25 -5.87
CA PRO A 135 -30.16 -11.06 -6.23
C PRO A 135 -31.39 -10.14 -6.33
N GLY A 136 -31.98 -10.05 -7.52
CA GLY A 136 -33.16 -9.23 -7.79
C GLY A 136 -33.00 -8.08 -8.81
N SER A 137 -31.82 -7.79 -9.36
CA SER A 137 -31.69 -6.75 -10.40
C SER A 137 -32.07 -7.30 -11.79
N SER A 138 -33.35 -7.24 -12.14
CA SER A 138 -33.86 -7.56 -13.47
C SER A 138 -33.78 -6.35 -14.40
N THR A 139 -32.60 -5.98 -14.91
CA THR A 139 -32.50 -5.18 -16.15
C THR A 139 -31.19 -5.45 -16.89
N ALA A 140 -31.30 -5.41 -18.22
CA ALA A 140 -30.30 -5.71 -19.21
C ALA A 140 -28.97 -4.92 -19.06
N ARG A 141 -27.88 -5.57 -19.46
CA ARG A 141 -26.56 -5.00 -19.83
C ARG A 141 -26.05 -3.89 -18.90
N THR A 142 -25.84 -4.19 -17.63
CA THR A 142 -24.95 -3.36 -16.80
C THR A 142 -23.50 -3.61 -17.24
N PRO A 143 -22.67 -2.57 -17.48
CA PRO A 143 -21.24 -2.78 -17.66
C PRO A 143 -20.72 -3.55 -16.46
N SER A 144 -19.93 -4.61 -16.69
CA SER A 144 -19.39 -5.44 -15.62
C SER A 144 -18.62 -4.55 -14.64
N GLN A 145 -19.24 -4.27 -13.49
CA GLN A 145 -18.60 -3.50 -12.45
C GLN A 145 -17.54 -4.42 -11.83
N VAL A 146 -16.36 -3.87 -11.59
CA VAL A 146 -15.29 -4.55 -10.88
C VAL A 146 -14.97 -3.82 -9.58
N MET A 147 -14.42 -4.57 -8.62
CA MET A 147 -13.90 -4.05 -7.37
C MET A 147 -12.44 -4.45 -7.18
N PHE A 148 -11.70 -3.60 -6.47
CA PHE A 148 -10.34 -3.90 -6.05
C PHE A 148 -10.32 -5.12 -5.14
N HIS A 149 -9.36 -5.98 -5.36
CA HIS A 149 -9.11 -7.15 -4.53
C HIS A 149 -7.62 -7.21 -4.20
N LEU A 150 -7.33 -7.23 -2.91
CA LEU A 150 -5.99 -7.59 -2.44
C LEU A 150 -5.92 -9.12 -2.47
N LYS A 151 -5.33 -9.68 -3.53
CA LYS A 151 -5.21 -11.14 -3.73
C LYS A 151 -4.23 -11.76 -2.74
N SER A 152 -3.13 -11.07 -2.46
CA SER A 152 -2.10 -11.56 -1.53
C SER A 152 -1.39 -10.40 -0.84
N ILE A 153 -1.03 -10.60 0.42
CA ILE A 153 -0.12 -9.74 1.19
C ILE A 153 0.90 -10.64 1.90
N LYS A 154 2.19 -10.41 1.71
CA LYS A 154 3.24 -11.26 2.30
C LYS A 154 4.54 -10.52 2.58
N ARG A 155 5.27 -10.99 3.59
CA ARG A 155 6.68 -10.63 3.79
C ARG A 155 7.50 -11.15 2.62
N MET A 156 8.42 -10.33 2.12
CA MET A 156 9.34 -10.69 1.05
C MET A 156 10.74 -10.14 1.36
N PRO A 157 11.82 -10.86 1.04
CA PRO A 157 13.15 -10.27 0.97
C PRO A 157 13.16 -9.06 0.03
N ILE A 158 13.81 -7.96 0.42
CA ILE A 158 13.86 -6.74 -0.41
C ILE A 158 14.51 -7.02 -1.76
N ASP A 159 15.45 -7.96 -1.81
CA ASP A 159 16.09 -8.39 -3.04
C ASP A 159 15.19 -9.20 -3.97
N GLU A 160 14.18 -9.89 -3.45
CA GLU A 160 13.13 -10.53 -4.25
C GLU A 160 11.97 -9.59 -4.60
N CYS A 161 11.82 -8.49 -3.85
CA CYS A 161 11.09 -7.32 -4.32
C CYS A 161 11.83 -6.62 -5.47
N ARG A 162 13.07 -6.99 -5.82
CA ARG A 162 13.69 -6.52 -7.06
C ARG A 162 13.06 -7.28 -8.23
N ASP A 163 12.61 -6.57 -9.26
CA ASP A 163 12.76 -7.16 -10.59
C ASP A 163 14.21 -6.95 -11.00
N ARG A 164 14.91 -8.02 -11.37
CA ARG A 164 16.24 -7.89 -12.01
C ARG A 164 16.16 -7.06 -13.30
N GLU A 165 14.97 -6.90 -13.87
CA GLU A 165 14.67 -6.18 -15.10
C GLU A 165 14.34 -4.68 -14.90
N THR A 166 14.20 -4.19 -13.65
CA THR A 166 13.93 -2.76 -13.38
C THR A 166 14.97 -2.15 -12.40
N PRO A 167 16.02 -1.46 -12.92
CA PRO A 167 17.05 -0.76 -12.14
C PRO A 167 16.54 0.26 -11.10
N LEU A 168 15.27 0.63 -11.19
CA LEU A 168 14.49 1.40 -10.22
C LEU A 168 14.67 0.90 -8.77
N MET A 169 14.63 -0.41 -8.55
CA MET A 169 14.64 -0.97 -7.18
C MET A 169 16.00 -0.82 -6.47
N GLY A 170 17.10 -0.64 -7.22
CA GLY A 170 18.44 -0.39 -6.63
C GLY A 170 18.56 1.00 -5.99
N GLN A 171 17.88 2.00 -6.55
CA GLN A 171 17.81 3.35 -5.94
C GLN A 171 16.88 3.35 -4.73
N ILE A 172 15.79 2.60 -4.79
CA ILE A 172 14.86 2.35 -3.68
C ILE A 172 15.57 1.74 -2.47
N GLU A 173 16.55 0.86 -2.67
CA GLU A 173 17.34 0.28 -1.57
C GLU A 173 18.24 1.31 -0.88
N GLN A 174 18.87 2.21 -1.63
CA GLN A 174 19.69 3.28 -1.04
C GLN A 174 18.82 4.31 -0.32
N VAL A 175 17.71 4.74 -0.95
CA VAL A 175 16.68 5.61 -0.35
C VAL A 175 16.15 5.00 0.95
N HIS A 176 15.88 3.69 0.95
CA HIS A 176 15.38 2.95 2.11
C HIS A 176 16.41 2.80 3.22
N LYS A 177 17.67 2.51 2.87
CA LYS A 177 18.79 2.50 3.83
C LYS A 177 18.97 3.88 4.45
N ASP A 178 19.00 4.93 3.63
CA ASP A 178 19.13 6.31 4.09
C ASP A 178 17.95 6.72 4.98
N MET A 179 16.71 6.30 4.67
CA MET A 179 15.51 6.58 5.48
C MET A 179 15.43 5.81 6.78
N THR A 180 15.86 4.55 6.76
CA THR A 180 15.92 3.73 7.97
C THR A 180 17.00 4.27 8.91
N MET A 181 18.09 4.81 8.36
CA MET A 181 19.16 5.44 9.14
C MET A 181 18.83 6.89 9.57
N ALA A 182 18.11 7.66 8.75
CA ALA A 182 17.76 9.07 9.01
C ALA A 182 16.44 9.23 9.77
N GLY A 183 15.75 8.14 10.13
CA GLY A 183 14.50 8.18 10.87
C GLY A 183 14.67 9.03 12.13
N ALA A 184 14.01 10.19 12.15
CA ALA A 184 14.20 11.26 13.14
C ALA A 184 13.99 10.88 14.62
N ASN A 185 13.69 9.60 14.92
CA ASN A 185 13.52 9.02 16.26
C ASN A 185 13.80 7.49 16.30
N GLY A 186 14.48 6.90 15.29
CA GLY A 186 14.76 5.45 15.24
C GLY A 186 13.60 4.54 14.82
N ASP A 187 12.49 5.09 14.31
CA ASP A 187 11.38 4.29 13.77
C ASP A 187 11.76 3.61 12.43
N PRO A 188 11.50 2.30 12.25
CA PRO A 188 11.79 1.62 10.98
C PRO A 188 10.88 2.12 9.85
N VAL A 189 11.44 2.29 8.66
CA VAL A 189 10.71 2.58 7.43
C VAL A 189 10.59 1.29 6.65
N VAL A 190 9.37 0.89 6.25
CA VAL A 190 9.10 -0.36 5.52
C VAL A 190 8.65 -0.06 4.10
N MET A 191 9.20 -0.79 3.15
CA MET A 191 8.78 -0.78 1.75
C MET A 191 7.61 -1.73 1.51
N PHE A 192 6.60 -1.22 0.80
CA PHE A 192 5.46 -1.96 0.26
C PHE A 192 5.57 -2.00 -1.28
N ASP A 193 5.69 -3.20 -1.85
CA ASP A 193 5.75 -3.49 -3.29
C ASP A 193 4.36 -3.92 -3.77
N LEU A 194 3.67 -3.07 -4.53
CA LEU A 194 2.34 -3.34 -5.07
C LEU A 194 2.46 -3.77 -6.53
N ARG A 195 2.02 -5.00 -6.83
CA ARG A 195 1.88 -5.54 -8.18
C ARG A 195 0.42 -5.55 -8.58
N CYS A 196 0.06 -4.72 -9.54
CA CYS A 196 -1.31 -4.54 -10.01
C CYS A 196 -1.52 -5.35 -11.30
N PHE A 197 -2.31 -6.40 -11.21
CA PHE A 197 -2.67 -7.26 -12.33
C PHE A 197 -4.01 -6.85 -12.94
N GLU A 198 -4.01 -6.66 -14.25
CA GLU A 198 -5.21 -6.54 -15.08
C GLU A 198 -5.48 -7.91 -15.76
N GLU A 199 -6.48 -8.01 -16.63
CA GLU A 199 -6.82 -9.29 -17.31
C GLU A 199 -5.67 -9.84 -18.16
N ASP A 200 -4.94 -8.96 -18.84
CA ASP A 200 -3.87 -9.33 -19.78
C ASP A 200 -2.49 -9.49 -19.12
N GLY A 201 -2.41 -9.43 -17.78
CA GLY A 201 -1.16 -9.58 -17.02
C GLY A 201 -0.86 -8.42 -16.07
N GLU A 202 0.42 -8.25 -15.70
CA GLU A 202 0.84 -7.17 -14.79
C GLU A 202 0.70 -5.80 -15.47
N GLY A 203 -0.34 -5.06 -15.07
CA GLY A 203 -0.73 -3.79 -15.66
C GLY A 203 -0.09 -2.58 -15.00
N ALA A 204 0.44 -2.70 -13.78
CA ALA A 204 1.29 -1.68 -13.16
C ALA A 204 2.05 -2.22 -11.94
N ARG A 205 3.16 -1.57 -11.62
CA ARG A 205 3.91 -1.80 -10.38
C ARG A 205 4.13 -0.49 -9.62
N MET A 206 3.92 -0.50 -8.31
CA MET A 206 4.05 0.69 -7.45
C MET A 206 4.85 0.35 -6.18
N ALA A 207 5.61 1.31 -5.67
CA ALA A 207 6.28 1.19 -4.38
C ALA A 207 5.78 2.31 -3.45
N GLN A 208 5.51 1.96 -2.19
CA GLN A 208 5.15 2.90 -1.12
C GLN A 208 6.01 2.60 0.11
N TRP A 209 6.51 3.64 0.77
CA TRP A 209 7.24 3.49 2.03
C TRP A 209 6.40 4.03 3.16
N LEU A 210 6.39 3.30 4.28
CA LEU A 210 5.70 3.70 5.50
C LEU A 210 6.65 3.67 6.67
N ARG A 211 6.67 4.77 7.42
CA ARG A 211 7.28 4.80 8.74
C ARG A 211 6.40 4.03 9.71
N ILE A 212 6.92 2.95 10.26
CA ILE A 212 6.24 2.16 11.28
C ILE A 212 6.58 2.76 12.64
N THR A 213 5.68 3.62 13.13
CA THR A 213 5.88 4.31 14.41
C THR A 213 5.99 3.34 15.58
N ARG A 214 6.76 3.71 16.61
CA ARG A 214 6.90 3.00 17.88
C ARG A 214 5.58 2.51 18.50
N ARG A 215 4.46 3.24 18.31
CA ARG A 215 3.11 2.79 18.70
C ARG A 215 2.81 1.37 18.22
N TRP A 216 3.12 1.06 16.96
CA TRP A 216 2.81 -0.24 16.36
C TRP A 216 3.74 -1.33 16.87
N THR A 217 5.05 -1.06 16.98
CA THR A 217 6.01 -2.05 17.48
C THR A 217 5.78 -2.36 18.96
N GLU A 218 5.47 -1.35 19.79
CA GLU A 218 5.10 -1.56 21.19
C GLU A 218 3.78 -2.30 21.37
N THR A 219 2.79 -2.03 20.50
CA THR A 219 1.52 -2.78 20.51
C THR A 219 1.77 -4.26 20.24
N VAL A 220 2.56 -4.59 19.22
CA VAL A 220 2.92 -5.99 18.91
C VAL A 220 3.73 -6.63 20.04
N LYS A 221 4.66 -5.88 20.66
CA LYS A 221 5.49 -6.38 21.78
C LYS A 221 4.69 -6.77 23.02
N LYS A 222 3.60 -6.05 23.31
CA LYS A 222 2.72 -6.33 24.47
C LYS A 222 1.89 -7.60 24.29
N GLY A 223 1.71 -8.06 23.06
CA GLY A 223 0.95 -9.24 22.71
C GLY A 223 0.14 -9.02 21.43
N PRO A 224 -0.46 -10.09 20.87
CA PRO A 224 -1.34 -9.95 19.72
C PRO A 224 -2.51 -9.02 20.09
N PRO A 225 -2.65 -7.84 19.46
CA PRO A 225 -3.74 -6.96 19.78
C PRO A 225 -5.05 -7.61 19.35
N THR A 226 -6.06 -7.45 20.20
CA THR A 226 -7.41 -7.91 19.94
C THR A 226 -8.23 -6.75 19.42
N LEU A 227 -8.95 -7.00 18.32
CA LEU A 227 -9.98 -6.07 17.85
C LEU A 227 -11.26 -6.37 18.63
N LEU A 228 -11.76 -5.37 19.35
CA LEU A 228 -13.08 -5.40 19.95
C LEU A 228 -14.11 -5.04 18.85
N LEU A 229 -14.98 -5.99 18.50
CA LEU A 229 -16.16 -5.74 17.66
C LEU A 229 -17.38 -5.52 18.58
N ASP A 230 -18.09 -4.41 18.43
CA ASP A 230 -19.19 -3.93 19.30
C ASP A 230 -20.57 -4.03 18.56
N PRO A 231 -21.77 -3.87 19.18
CA PRO A 231 -22.35 -4.37 20.43
C PRO A 231 -23.45 -5.46 20.24
N ILE A 232 -23.82 -5.83 18.99
CA ILE A 232 -25.06 -6.58 18.72
C ILE A 232 -24.93 -8.10 18.98
N LEU A 233 -23.72 -8.66 18.94
CA LEU A 233 -23.47 -10.12 18.95
C LEU A 233 -22.56 -10.59 20.10
N GLY A 234 -22.26 -9.71 21.07
CA GLY A 234 -21.28 -9.97 22.12
C GLY A 234 -19.85 -9.69 21.65
N SER A 235 -19.06 -9.07 22.52
CA SER A 235 -17.66 -8.77 22.28
C SER A 235 -16.86 -10.06 22.08
N MET A 236 -16.44 -10.33 20.84
CA MET A 236 -15.41 -11.34 20.57
C MET A 236 -14.06 -10.66 20.42
N ASP A 237 -13.15 -10.92 21.36
CA ASP A 237 -11.76 -10.53 21.26
C ASP A 237 -11.11 -11.29 20.09
N THR A 238 -11.04 -10.65 18.92
CA THR A 238 -10.44 -11.28 17.74
C THR A 238 -8.98 -10.91 17.65
N ILE A 239 -8.09 -11.91 17.69
CA ILE A 239 -6.66 -11.71 17.49
C ILE A 239 -6.42 -11.18 16.07
N LEU A 240 -5.70 -10.05 15.97
CA LEU A 240 -5.33 -9.44 14.70
C LEU A 240 -4.15 -10.19 14.05
N THR A 241 -4.40 -11.40 13.54
CA THR A 241 -3.39 -12.15 12.75
C THR A 241 -3.17 -11.53 11.37
N PRO A 242 -2.03 -11.79 10.70
CA PRO A 242 -1.81 -11.40 9.30
C PRO A 242 -2.95 -11.81 8.35
N GLU A 243 -3.50 -13.01 8.53
CA GLU A 243 -4.61 -13.55 7.73
C GLU A 243 -5.90 -12.78 7.99
N PHE A 244 -6.19 -12.46 9.27
CA PHE A 244 -7.35 -11.65 9.61
C PHE A 244 -7.25 -10.24 9.02
N ILE A 245 -6.07 -9.62 9.04
CA ILE A 245 -5.87 -8.29 8.43
C ILE A 245 -6.17 -8.34 6.92
N HIS A 246 -5.65 -9.34 6.22
CA HIS A 246 -5.90 -9.54 4.79
C HIS A 246 -7.39 -9.68 4.48
N GLU A 247 -8.09 -10.54 5.23
CA GLU A 247 -9.53 -10.75 5.05
C GLU A 247 -10.35 -9.51 5.44
N SER A 248 -9.97 -8.82 6.51
CA SER A 248 -10.62 -7.59 6.97
C SER A 248 -10.55 -6.47 5.93
N ILE A 249 -9.40 -6.30 5.26
CA ILE A 249 -9.26 -5.35 4.15
C ILE A 249 -10.27 -5.66 3.03
N ASN A 250 -10.29 -6.91 2.55
CA ASN A 250 -11.21 -7.30 1.48
C ASN A 250 -12.68 -7.25 1.91
N ALA A 251 -13.00 -7.55 3.16
CA ALA A 251 -14.35 -7.42 3.71
C ALA A 251 -14.83 -5.95 3.73
N LYS A 252 -13.96 -5.00 4.12
CA LYS A 252 -14.27 -3.55 4.08
C LYS A 252 -14.60 -3.09 2.64
N ILE A 253 -13.82 -3.55 1.66
CA ILE A 253 -14.05 -3.21 0.24
C ILE A 253 -15.37 -3.81 -0.26
N ARG A 254 -15.66 -5.08 0.05
CA ARG A 254 -16.92 -5.73 -0.32
C ARG A 254 -18.13 -5.04 0.28
N ARG A 255 -18.04 -4.57 1.54
CA ARG A 255 -19.12 -3.87 2.25
C ARG A 255 -19.40 -2.46 1.75
N ASP A 256 -18.42 -1.79 1.13
CA ASP A 256 -18.60 -0.44 0.53
C ASP A 256 -19.37 -0.50 -0.80
N LYS A 257 -20.69 -0.77 -0.73
CA LYS A 257 -21.58 -0.86 -1.88
C LYS A 257 -21.75 0.49 -2.60
N ASP A 258 -21.70 1.59 -1.85
CA ASP A 258 -21.84 2.96 -2.38
C ASP A 258 -20.57 3.50 -3.06
N ASN A 259 -19.49 2.72 -3.08
CA ASN A 259 -18.20 3.10 -3.65
C ASN A 259 -17.67 4.43 -3.05
N LYS A 260 -17.76 4.57 -1.72
CA LYS A 260 -17.21 5.70 -0.95
C LYS A 260 -15.68 5.67 -0.94
N LEU A 261 -15.08 4.48 -0.91
CA LEU A 261 -13.63 4.23 -1.01
C LEU A 261 -13.06 4.47 -2.41
N LYS A 262 -13.91 4.54 -3.43
CA LYS A 262 -13.49 4.61 -4.84
C LYS A 262 -12.66 3.40 -5.29
N LEU A 263 -12.92 2.25 -4.69
CA LEU A 263 -12.34 0.95 -5.02
C LEU A 263 -13.26 0.07 -5.89
N ARG A 264 -14.24 0.68 -6.56
CA ARG A 264 -15.03 0.06 -7.63
C ARG A 264 -14.97 0.90 -8.91
N ALA A 265 -14.89 0.23 -10.05
CA ALA A 265 -14.88 0.84 -11.37
C ALA A 265 -15.85 0.10 -12.30
N ARG A 266 -16.38 0.79 -13.32
CA ARG A 266 -17.07 0.15 -14.43
C ARG A 266 -16.04 -0.14 -15.53
N LYS A 267 -16.02 -1.37 -16.05
CA LYS A 267 -15.29 -1.63 -17.30
C LYS A 267 -16.00 -0.87 -18.42
N ALA A 268 -15.20 -0.14 -19.21
CA ALA A 268 -15.68 0.58 -20.38
C ALA A 268 -15.92 -0.40 -21.54
#